data_AF-A0A7Y2E088-F1
#
_entry.id   AF-A0A7Y2E088-F1
#
_cell.length_a   1.000
_cell.length_b   1.000
_cell.length_c   1.000
_cell.angle_alpha   90.00
_cell.angle_beta   90.00
_cell.angle_gamma   90.00
#
_symmetry.space_group_name_H-M   'P 1'
#
loop_
_entity.id
_entity.type
_entity.pdbx_description
1 polymer ?
#
loop_
_entity_poly.entity_id
_entity_poly.type
_entity_poly.pdbx_seq_one_letter_code
_entity_poly.pdbx_strand_id
1 'polypeptide(L)'
;MSQRLSGLEGKEVPFFARPVYWISKRIAGKVVTPVKVKARRPGILWIDNLLGVAIDKSGKLPKRLHTIVQLRTAQIVECPF
;
A
#
# COMPACT_ATOMS: atom_id res chain seq x y z
N MET A 1 -10.87 14.16 -0.90
CA MET A 1 -9.42 14.01 -1.12
C MET A 1 -9.19 13.98 -2.63
N SER A 2 -8.64 15.05 -3.21
CA SER A 2 -8.46 15.13 -4.67
C SER A 2 -7.22 14.33 -5.08
N GLN A 3 -7.41 13.19 -5.73
CA GLN A 3 -6.30 12.40 -6.27
C GLN A 3 -6.04 12.81 -7.72
N ARG A 4 -4.78 13.16 -8.04
CA ARG A 4 -4.38 13.52 -9.41
C ARG A 4 -4.48 12.34 -10.40
N LEU A 5 -4.34 11.12 -9.90
CA LEU A 5 -4.44 9.89 -10.66
C LEU A 5 -5.65 9.09 -10.18
N SER A 6 -6.50 8.66 -11.11
CA SER A 6 -7.57 7.71 -10.83
C SER A 6 -6.99 6.32 -10.57
N GLY A 7 -7.54 5.63 -9.57
CA GLY A 7 -7.18 4.25 -9.28
C GLY A 7 -7.79 3.28 -10.29
N LEU A 8 -7.06 2.23 -10.65
CA LEU A 8 -7.58 1.19 -11.55
C LEU A 8 -8.59 0.29 -10.83
N GLU A 9 -9.72 0.02 -11.49
CA GLU A 9 -10.79 -0.83 -10.98
C GLU A 9 -11.12 -1.99 -11.93
N GLY A 10 -11.60 -3.10 -11.35
CA GLY A 10 -12.19 -4.22 -12.11
C GLY A 10 -11.29 -4.80 -13.20
N LYS A 11 -11.77 -4.74 -14.46
CA LYS A 11 -11.15 -5.38 -15.63
C LYS A 11 -9.86 -4.69 -16.09
N GLU A 12 -9.61 -3.44 -15.69
CA GLU A 12 -8.41 -2.68 -16.06
C GLU A 12 -7.17 -3.06 -15.24
N VAL A 13 -7.36 -3.85 -14.17
CA VAL A 13 -6.27 -4.26 -13.28
C VAL A 13 -5.39 -5.30 -13.99
N PRO A 14 -4.08 -5.02 -14.18
CA PRO A 14 -3.17 -5.97 -14.80
C PRO A 14 -3.11 -7.25 -13.96
N PHE A 15 -2.98 -8.39 -14.65
CA PHE A 15 -3.01 -9.71 -14.01
C PHE A 15 -2.02 -9.82 -12.83
N PHE A 16 -0.81 -9.29 -13.01
CA PHE A 16 0.22 -9.27 -11.98
C PHE A 16 -0.15 -8.44 -10.74
N ALA A 17 -1.03 -7.44 -10.80
CA ALA A 17 -1.44 -6.65 -9.63
C ALA A 17 -2.56 -7.30 -8.80
N ARG A 18 -3.25 -8.31 -9.35
CA ARG A 18 -4.41 -8.97 -8.71
C ARG A 18 -4.11 -9.61 -7.35
N PRO A 19 -2.95 -10.26 -7.12
CA PRO A 19 -2.62 -10.80 -5.80
C PRO A 19 -2.59 -9.72 -4.72
N VAL A 20 -1.98 -8.57 -5.01
CA VAL A 20 -1.89 -7.43 -4.07
C VAL A 20 -3.27 -6.85 -3.77
N TYR A 21 -4.15 -6.78 -4.78
CA TYR A 21 -5.55 -6.37 -4.59
C TYR A 21 -6.31 -7.32 -3.66
N TRP A 22 -6.15 -8.63 -3.85
CA TRP A 22 -6.78 -9.64 -3.01
C TRP A 22 -6.30 -9.54 -1.55
N ILE A 23 -4.99 -9.39 -1.35
CA ILE A 23 -4.40 -9.19 -0.02
C ILE A 23 -4.94 -7.93 0.63
N SER A 24 -4.94 -6.79 -0.10
CA SER A 24 -5.48 -5.52 0.41
C SER A 24 -6.95 -5.67 0.83
N LYS A 25 -7.77 -6.34 0.02
CA LYS A 25 -9.19 -6.56 0.34
C LYS A 25 -9.36 -7.47 1.57
N ARG A 26 -8.50 -8.47 1.75
CA ARG A 26 -8.53 -9.38 2.90
C ARG A 26 -8.15 -8.69 4.21
N ILE A 27 -7.17 -7.78 4.19
CA ILE A 27 -6.66 -7.12 5.40
C ILE A 27 -7.51 -5.89 5.76
N ALA A 28 -7.85 -5.07 4.78
CA ALA A 28 -8.50 -3.77 5.01
C ALA A 28 -10.00 -3.75 4.66
N GLY A 29 -10.58 -4.87 4.21
CA GLY A 29 -11.96 -4.95 3.72
C GLY A 29 -12.20 -4.27 2.36
N LYS A 30 -11.24 -3.49 1.87
CA LYS A 30 -11.28 -2.77 0.60
C LYS A 30 -9.89 -2.71 -0.04
N VAL A 31 -9.85 -2.47 -1.35
CA VAL A 31 -8.58 -2.16 -2.02
C VAL A 31 -8.22 -0.71 -1.68
N VAL A 32 -7.14 -0.53 -0.94
CA VAL A 32 -6.69 0.81 -0.53
C VAL A 32 -6.26 1.61 -1.76
N THR A 33 -6.54 2.91 -1.73
CA THR A 33 -6.35 3.77 -2.89
C THR A 33 -4.91 3.82 -3.41
N PRO A 34 -3.86 3.80 -2.55
CA PRO A 34 -2.48 3.70 -3.02
C PRO A 34 -2.21 2.45 -3.89
N VAL A 35 -2.80 1.30 -3.53
CA VAL A 35 -2.70 0.07 -4.33
C VAL A 35 -3.38 0.27 -5.69
N LYS A 36 -4.54 0.92 -5.73
CA LYS A 36 -5.24 1.21 -6.99
C LYS A 36 -4.45 2.12 -7.93
N VAL A 37 -3.77 3.12 -7.38
CA VAL A 37 -2.94 4.06 -8.17
C VAL A 37 -1.65 3.37 -8.64
N LYS A 38 -0.95 2.66 -7.75
CA LYS A 38 0.30 1.94 -8.08
C LYS A 38 0.08 0.79 -9.07
N ALA A 39 -1.14 0.23 -9.14
CA ALA A 39 -1.51 -0.83 -10.08
C ALA A 39 -1.22 -0.50 -11.56
N ARG A 40 -1.23 0.78 -11.93
CA ARG A 40 -0.88 1.24 -13.29
C ARG A 40 0.55 0.85 -13.68
N ARG A 41 1.43 0.62 -12.71
CA ARG A 41 2.81 0.12 -12.88
C ARG A 41 3.01 -1.10 -11.98
N PRO A 42 2.62 -2.31 -12.44
CA PRO A 42 2.59 -3.50 -11.58
C PRO A 42 3.96 -3.88 -11.00
N GLY A 43 5.06 -3.66 -11.73
CA GLY A 43 6.42 -3.90 -11.20
C GLY A 43 6.74 -3.01 -9.99
N ILE A 44 6.37 -1.74 -10.03
CA ILE A 44 6.55 -0.81 -8.91
C ILE A 44 5.68 -1.23 -7.73
N LEU A 45 4.41 -1.58 -7.98
CA LEU A 45 3.50 -2.08 -6.94
C LEU A 45 4.10 -3.30 -6.21
N TRP A 46 4.68 -4.25 -6.95
CA TRP A 46 5.29 -5.44 -6.37
C TRP A 46 6.49 -5.13 -5.50
N ILE A 47 7.44 -4.32 -6.01
CA ILE A 47 8.65 -3.96 -5.27
C ILE A 47 8.30 -3.17 -4.01
N ASP A 48 7.36 -2.22 -4.12
CA ASP A 48 6.86 -1.43 -3.00
C ASP A 48 6.21 -2.30 -1.91
N ASN A 49 5.35 -3.25 -2.31
CA ASN A 49 4.74 -4.19 -1.38
C ASN A 49 5.78 -5.11 -0.73
N LEU A 50 6.76 -5.60 -1.49
CA LEU A 50 7.84 -6.43 -0.96
C LEU A 50 8.70 -5.67 0.06
N LEU A 51 9.01 -4.40 -0.23
CA LEU A 51 9.72 -3.51 0.68
C LEU A 51 8.94 -3.31 1.98
N GLY A 52 7.64 -3.01 1.90
CA GLY A 52 6.79 -2.88 3.08
C GLY A 52 6.80 -4.14 3.96
N VAL A 53 6.68 -5.32 3.34
CA VAL A 53 6.75 -6.61 4.05
C VAL A 53 8.13 -6.85 4.66
N ALA A 54 9.21 -6.50 3.97
CA ALA A 54 10.57 -6.64 4.48
C ALA A 54 10.80 -5.78 5.73
N ILE A 55 10.29 -4.53 5.72
CA ILE A 55 10.35 -3.64 6.88
C ILE A 55 9.53 -4.21 8.04
N ASP A 56 8.29 -4.62 7.81
CA ASP A 56 7.42 -5.22 8.83
C ASP A 56 8.01 -6.50 9.44
N LYS A 57 8.75 -7.29 8.64
CA LYS A 57 9.40 -8.53 9.08
C LYS A 57 10.80 -8.34 9.66
N SER A 58 11.36 -7.12 9.65
CA SER A 58 12.71 -6.85 10.17
C SER A 58 12.88 -7.23 11.64
N GLY A 59 11.77 -7.28 12.41
CA GLY A 59 11.76 -7.70 13.81
C GLY A 59 12.47 -6.74 14.76
N LYS A 60 12.92 -5.57 14.27
CA LYS A 60 13.67 -4.59 15.07
C LYS A 60 12.80 -3.85 16.09
N LEU A 61 11.48 -3.83 15.90
CA LEU A 61 10.52 -3.12 16.75
C LEU A 61 9.26 -3.97 16.98
N PRO A 62 8.60 -3.85 18.14
CA PRO A 62 7.25 -4.38 18.33
C PRO A 62 6.28 -3.79 17.30
N LYS A 63 5.35 -4.60 16.78
CA LYS A 63 4.41 -4.21 15.71
C LYS A 63 3.67 -2.91 16.01
N ARG A 64 3.20 -2.73 17.25
CA ARG A 64 2.48 -1.53 17.68
C ARG A 64 3.35 -0.27 17.61
N LEU A 65 4.62 -0.37 18.01
CA LEU A 65 5.57 0.74 17.91
C LEU A 65 5.89 1.06 16.46
N HIS A 66 6.03 0.04 15.60
CA HIS A 66 6.22 0.24 14.16
C HIS A 66 5.09 1.08 13.54
N THR A 67 3.83 0.76 13.85
CA THR A 67 2.67 1.55 13.39
C THR A 67 2.68 2.98 13.91
N ILE A 68 3.02 3.20 15.19
CA ILE A 68 3.10 4.55 15.77
C ILE A 68 4.19 5.38 15.07
N VAL A 69 5.35 4.77 14.79
CA VAL A 69 6.43 5.43 14.07
C VAL A 69 5.98 5.82 12.66
N GLN A 70 5.32 4.91 11.92
CA GLN A 70 4.76 5.21 10.60
C GLN A 70 3.74 6.36 10.63
N LEU A 71 2.85 6.38 11.63
CA LEU A 71 1.89 7.47 11.79
C LEU A 71 2.60 8.80 12.10
N ARG A 72 3.61 8.78 12.97
CA ARG A 72 4.34 9.98 13.34
C ARG A 72 5.17 10.52 12.18
N THR A 73 5.82 9.65 11.40
CA THR A 73 6.57 10.08 10.21
C THR A 73 5.64 10.62 9.14
N ALA A 74 4.46 10.01 8.92
CA ALA A 74 3.44 10.54 8.01
C ALA A 74 2.98 11.95 8.42
N GLN A 75 2.77 12.19 9.71
CA GLN A 75 2.44 13.53 10.22
C GLN A 75 3.55 14.56 9.97
N ILE A 76 4.81 14.18 10.17
CA ILE A 76 5.97 15.08 9.99
C ILE A 76 6.07 15.55 8.54
N VAL A 77 5.77 14.68 7.58
CA VAL A 77 5.80 15.02 6.14
C VAL A 77 4.44 15.48 5.60
N GLU A 78 3.47 15.71 6.48
CA GLU A 78 2.11 16.14 6.13
C GLU A 78 1.42 15.21 5.12
N CYS A 79 1.71 13.90 5.18
CA CYS A 79 1.09 12.91 4.32
C CYS A 79 -0.38 12.72 4.72
N PRO A 80 -1.34 13.03 3.84
CA PRO A 80 -2.76 12.93 4.16
C PRO A 80 -3.32 11.50 3.99
N PHE A 81 -2.50 10.56 3.47
CA PHE A 81 -2.85 9.17 3.17
C PHE A 81 -2.59 8.22 4.33
#